data_AF-A0A0Q7WH12-F1
#
_entry.id   AF-A0A0Q7WH12-F1
#
_cell.length_a   1.000
_cell.length_b   1.000
_cell.length_c   1.000
_cell.angle_alpha   90.00
_cell.angle_beta   90.00
_cell.angle_gamma   90.00
#
_symmetry.space_group_name_H-M   'P 1'
#
loop_
_entity.id
_entity.type
_entity.pdbx_description
1 polymer ?
#
loop_
_entity_poly.entity_id
_entity_poly.type
_entity_poly.pdbx_seq_one_letter_code
_entity_poly.pdbx_strand_id
1 'polypeptide(L)'
;MRKLVVVAGLLLGGCVSVGSADKSVELRVGETRHITAYRGDGCNAPAPSFAAIQGRIPKSAVVRYSDGGLSSRVSKDCKKRVPTRAVNGTGIASGTEVKRYQSGTVAIVVK
;
A
#
# COMPACT_ATOMS: atom_id res chain seq x y z
N MET A 1 53.47 -7.70 -1.79
CA MET A 1 52.25 -8.23 -2.45
C MET A 1 51.03 -7.78 -1.65
N ARG A 2 50.28 -6.76 -2.12
CA ARG A 2 49.10 -6.20 -1.43
C ARG A 2 47.90 -7.10 -1.71
N LYS A 3 47.35 -7.75 -0.67
CA LYS A 3 46.10 -8.51 -0.76
C LYS A 3 44.94 -7.52 -0.75
N LEU A 4 44.26 -7.41 -1.90
CA LEU A 4 42.99 -6.68 -2.02
C LEU A 4 41.89 -7.56 -1.42
N VAL A 5 41.31 -7.14 -0.29
CA VAL A 5 40.11 -7.77 0.28
C VAL A 5 38.92 -7.13 -0.40
N VAL A 6 38.29 -7.86 -1.32
CA VAL A 6 37.01 -7.48 -1.92
C VAL A 6 35.92 -7.84 -0.92
N VAL A 7 35.40 -6.83 -0.22
CA VAL A 7 34.17 -6.96 0.58
C VAL A 7 33.01 -7.02 -0.41
N ALA A 8 32.50 -8.23 -0.64
CA ALA A 8 31.26 -8.44 -1.36
C ALA A 8 30.10 -7.90 -0.50
N GLY A 9 29.61 -6.71 -0.84
CA GLY A 9 28.42 -6.14 -0.23
C GLY A 9 27.19 -6.98 -0.57
N LEU A 10 26.62 -7.66 0.43
CA LEU A 10 25.30 -8.26 0.33
C LEU A 10 24.26 -7.15 0.12
N LEU A 11 23.78 -7.00 -1.11
CA LEU A 11 22.54 -6.29 -1.39
C LEU A 11 21.38 -7.18 -0.94
N LEU A 12 20.94 -7.00 0.31
CA LEU A 12 19.68 -7.55 0.82
C LEU A 12 18.49 -6.79 0.22
N GLY A 13 18.30 -6.91 -1.09
CA GLY A 13 17.05 -6.56 -1.74
C GLY A 13 16.02 -7.64 -1.43
N GLY A 14 15.26 -7.48 -0.36
CA GLY A 14 14.16 -8.39 -0.05
C GLY A 14 13.15 -8.42 -1.19
N CYS A 15 13.17 -9.48 -1.99
CA CYS A 15 12.16 -9.75 -3.01
C CYS A 15 10.82 -10.03 -2.31
N VAL A 16 10.01 -9.00 -2.08
CA VAL A 16 8.62 -9.19 -1.69
C VAL A 16 7.88 -9.64 -2.94
N SER A 17 7.88 -10.95 -3.18
CA SER A 17 7.19 -11.56 -4.31
C SER A 17 5.69 -11.25 -4.24
N VAL A 18 5.07 -11.00 -5.40
CA VAL A 18 3.61 -10.78 -5.54
C VAL A 18 2.79 -11.88 -4.83
N GLY A 19 3.33 -13.11 -4.77
CA GLY A 19 2.72 -14.24 -4.08
C GLY A 19 2.58 -14.11 -2.55
N SER A 20 3.18 -13.10 -1.92
CA SER A 20 3.08 -12.87 -0.47
C SER A 20 2.16 -11.70 -0.09
N ALA A 21 1.47 -11.08 -1.05
CA ALA A 21 0.52 -10.01 -0.77
C ALA A 21 -0.81 -10.57 -0.22
N ASP A 22 -1.44 -9.86 0.72
CA ASP A 22 -2.75 -10.24 1.27
C ASP A 22 -3.85 -10.13 0.20
N LYS A 23 -3.66 -9.25 -0.79
CA LYS A 23 -4.51 -9.14 -1.99
C LYS A 23 -3.74 -8.55 -3.18
N SER A 24 -4.28 -8.76 -4.38
CA SER A 24 -3.84 -8.11 -5.61
C SER A 24 -4.91 -7.13 -6.12
N VAL A 25 -4.47 -6.00 -6.67
CA VAL A 25 -5.31 -5.04 -7.39
C VAL A 25 -4.72 -4.86 -8.79
N GLU A 26 -5.46 -5.29 -9.78
CA GLU A 26 -5.13 -5.07 -11.19
C GLU A 26 -5.87 -3.85 -11.72
N LEU A 27 -5.20 -3.05 -12.54
CA LEU A 27 -5.76 -1.88 -13.20
C LEU A 27 -5.01 -1.60 -14.50
N ARG A 28 -5.63 -0.86 -15.42
CA ARG A 28 -4.97 -0.30 -16.61
C ARG A 28 -4.37 1.07 -16.31
N VAL A 29 -3.43 1.53 -17.15
CA VAL A 29 -3.05 2.95 -17.15
C VAL A 29 -4.30 3.83 -17.37
N GLY A 30 -4.48 4.84 -16.51
CA GLY A 30 -5.65 5.72 -16.48
C GLY A 30 -6.84 5.19 -15.66
N GLU A 31 -6.90 3.89 -15.36
CA GLU A 31 -7.98 3.31 -14.57
C GLU A 31 -7.81 3.63 -13.08
N THR A 32 -8.92 3.92 -12.40
CA THR A 32 -8.93 4.20 -10.96
C THR A 32 -9.63 3.06 -10.21
N ARG A 33 -8.95 2.50 -9.21
CA ARG A 33 -9.47 1.41 -8.36
C ARG A 33 -9.25 1.69 -6.89
N HIS A 34 -10.04 1.02 -6.05
CA HIS A 34 -9.85 1.03 -4.61
C HIS A 34 -8.61 0.20 -4.22
N ILE A 35 -7.62 0.83 -3.59
CA ILE A 35 -6.37 0.16 -3.18
C ILE A 35 -6.48 -0.34 -1.74
N THR A 36 -6.85 0.53 -0.82
CA THR A 36 -6.87 0.20 0.62
C THR A 36 -7.74 1.18 1.39
N ALA A 37 -7.86 1.00 2.70
CA ALA A 37 -8.48 1.96 3.59
C ALA A 37 -7.69 2.11 4.90
N TYR A 38 -7.72 3.31 5.49
CA TYR A 38 -7.06 3.61 6.77
C TYR A 38 -8.11 3.88 7.86
N ARG A 39 -7.94 3.27 9.02
CA ARG A 39 -8.72 3.55 10.24
C ARG A 39 -8.04 4.62 11.08
N GLY A 40 -8.83 5.30 11.90
CA GLY A 40 -8.33 6.16 12.97
C GLY A 40 -7.69 5.38 14.11
N ASP A 41 -7.10 6.11 15.04
CA ASP A 41 -6.43 5.53 16.20
C ASP A 41 -7.47 5.08 17.23
N GLY A 42 -7.52 3.77 17.49
CA GLY A 42 -8.54 3.16 18.35
C GLY A 42 -9.79 2.68 17.59
N CYS A 43 -10.66 1.97 18.31
CA CYS A 43 -11.78 1.24 17.73
C CYS A 43 -13.08 2.03 17.62
N ASN A 44 -13.14 3.22 18.23
CA ASN A 44 -14.28 4.14 18.19
C ASN A 44 -13.92 5.48 17.52
N ALA A 45 -12.69 5.63 17.05
CA ALA A 45 -12.27 6.86 16.40
C ALA A 45 -12.98 7.06 15.05
N PRO A 46 -13.21 8.31 14.65
CA PRO A 46 -13.71 8.61 13.31
C PRO A 46 -12.71 8.17 12.24
N ALA A 47 -13.19 8.07 10.99
CA ALA A 47 -12.30 7.91 9.85
C ALA A 47 -11.36 9.11 9.76
N PRO A 48 -10.05 8.92 9.53
CA PRO A 48 -9.12 10.02 9.36
C PRO A 48 -9.45 10.81 8.07
N SER A 49 -8.97 12.05 7.99
CA SER A 49 -8.95 12.77 6.72
C SER A 49 -7.93 12.15 5.76
N PHE A 50 -8.10 12.35 4.44
CA PHE A 50 -7.11 11.91 3.47
C PHE A 50 -5.75 12.57 3.70
N ALA A 51 -5.74 13.88 3.98
CA ALA A 51 -4.52 14.62 4.31
C ALA A 51 -3.76 14.01 5.49
N ALA A 52 -4.47 13.58 6.55
CA ALA A 52 -3.86 12.96 7.72
C ALA A 52 -3.30 11.54 7.47
N ILE A 53 -3.58 10.92 6.33
CA ILE A 53 -3.01 9.61 5.97
C ILE A 53 -1.95 9.71 4.88
N GLN A 54 -1.82 10.83 4.15
CA GLN A 54 -0.90 10.96 3.02
C GLN A 54 0.55 10.56 3.36
N GLY A 55 1.07 11.01 4.51
CA GLY A 55 2.43 10.64 4.97
C GLY A 55 2.60 9.16 5.34
N ARG A 56 1.50 8.42 5.50
CA ARG A 56 1.48 6.98 5.82
C ARG A 56 1.21 6.11 4.60
N ILE A 57 0.88 6.71 3.45
CA ILE A 57 0.71 5.99 2.19
C ILE A 57 2.10 5.83 1.56
N PRO A 58 2.56 4.60 1.28
CA PRO A 58 3.86 4.40 0.64
C PRO A 58 3.87 5.01 -0.76
N LYS A 59 4.99 5.64 -1.15
CA LYS A 59 5.15 6.17 -2.52
C LYS A 59 5.06 5.03 -3.54
N SER A 60 4.52 5.35 -4.72
CA SER A 60 4.40 4.42 -5.84
C SER A 60 4.87 5.08 -7.13
N ALA A 61 5.55 4.30 -7.98
CA ALA A 61 5.90 4.71 -9.33
C ALA A 61 4.81 4.35 -10.35
N VAL A 62 3.90 3.42 -10.01
CA VAL A 62 2.90 2.87 -10.95
C VAL A 62 1.50 3.43 -10.73
N VAL A 63 1.18 3.96 -9.54
CA VAL A 63 -0.11 4.61 -9.26
C VAL A 63 0.02 5.97 -8.61
N ARG A 64 -0.96 6.85 -8.89
CA ARG A 64 -1.21 8.08 -8.13
C ARG A 64 -2.38 7.88 -7.18
N TYR A 65 -2.19 8.16 -5.90
CA TYR A 65 -3.23 8.00 -4.89
C TYR A 65 -4.19 9.20 -4.82
N SER A 66 -5.45 8.92 -4.50
CA SER A 66 -6.50 9.93 -4.28
C SER A 66 -7.43 9.54 -3.13
N ASP A 67 -8.16 10.53 -2.59
CA ASP A 67 -9.19 10.30 -1.57
C ASP A 67 -10.34 9.48 -2.18
N GLY A 68 -10.60 8.29 -1.61
CA GLY A 68 -11.71 7.43 -2.02
C GLY A 68 -12.99 7.67 -1.22
N GLY A 69 -13.02 8.66 -0.32
CA GLY A 69 -14.16 8.98 0.51
C GLY A 69 -14.21 8.21 1.83
N LEU A 70 -15.30 8.43 2.56
CA LEU A 70 -15.62 7.66 3.76
C LEU A 70 -15.96 6.22 3.37
N SER A 71 -15.49 5.28 4.18
CA SER A 71 -15.73 3.86 4.01
C SER A 71 -15.81 3.17 5.37
N SER A 72 -15.92 1.85 5.38
CA SER A 72 -15.83 1.05 6.59
C SER A 72 -15.23 -0.32 6.30
N ARG A 73 -14.60 -0.92 7.31
CA ARG A 73 -14.12 -2.32 7.23
C ARG A 73 -14.30 -3.03 8.56
N VAL A 74 -14.37 -4.36 8.53
CA VAL A 74 -14.23 -5.16 9.74
C VAL A 74 -12.75 -5.16 10.14
N SER A 75 -12.44 -4.57 11.29
CA SER A 75 -11.09 -4.53 11.83
C SER A 75 -10.79 -5.82 12.59
N LYS A 76 -9.70 -6.49 12.23
CA LYS A 76 -9.21 -7.69 12.96
C LYS A 76 -8.83 -7.36 14.40
N ASP A 77 -8.35 -6.15 14.65
CA ASP A 77 -7.93 -5.68 15.98
C ASP A 77 -9.15 -5.33 16.84
N CYS A 78 -10.14 -4.66 16.24
CA CYS A 78 -11.31 -4.17 16.96
C CYS A 78 -12.48 -5.16 17.01
N LYS A 79 -12.39 -6.27 16.27
CA LYS A 79 -13.43 -7.30 16.14
C LYS A 79 -14.81 -6.75 15.73
N LYS A 80 -14.84 -5.58 15.08
CA LYS A 80 -16.06 -4.92 14.63
C LYS A 80 -15.84 -4.09 13.38
N ARG A 81 -16.95 -3.67 12.75
CA ARG A 81 -16.93 -2.70 11.66
C ARG A 81 -16.52 -1.33 12.21
N VAL A 82 -15.47 -0.75 11.65
CA VAL A 82 -14.93 0.56 12.03
C VAL A 82 -14.97 1.51 10.83
N PRO A 83 -15.16 2.82 11.05
CA PRO A 83 -15.09 3.80 9.99
C PRO A 83 -13.64 3.93 9.47
N THR A 84 -13.51 4.10 8.16
CA THR A 84 -12.22 4.24 7.49
C THR A 84 -12.25 5.29 6.40
N ARG A 85 -11.06 5.75 6.00
CA ARG A 85 -10.82 6.56 4.82
C ARG A 85 -10.35 5.66 3.70
N ALA A 86 -11.10 5.58 2.60
CA ALA A 86 -10.68 4.84 1.42
C ALA A 86 -9.55 5.58 0.70
N VAL A 87 -8.64 4.80 0.12
CA VAL A 87 -7.55 5.27 -0.74
C VAL A 87 -7.73 4.61 -2.09
N ASN A 88 -7.97 5.44 -3.10
CA ASN A 88 -8.01 5.01 -4.48
C ASN A 88 -6.63 5.20 -5.12
N GLY A 89 -6.38 4.46 -6.18
CA GLY A 89 -5.16 4.55 -6.99
C GLY A 89 -5.53 4.59 -8.45
N THR A 90 -4.98 5.57 -9.17
CA THR A 90 -5.08 5.68 -10.63
C THR A 90 -3.77 5.18 -11.24
N GLY A 91 -3.84 4.26 -12.20
CA GLY A 91 -2.67 3.76 -12.92
C GLY A 91 -2.01 4.88 -13.72
N ILE A 92 -0.70 5.09 -13.53
CA ILE A 92 0.07 6.13 -14.24
C ILE A 92 1.20 5.56 -15.08
N ALA A 93 1.66 4.35 -14.78
CA ALA A 93 2.69 3.65 -15.55
C ALA A 93 2.51 2.14 -15.39
N SER A 94 2.75 1.38 -16.46
CA SER A 94 2.74 -0.08 -16.41
C SER A 94 3.82 -0.61 -15.47
N GLY A 95 3.50 -1.64 -14.69
CA GLY A 95 4.45 -2.26 -13.78
C GLY A 95 3.76 -2.96 -12.62
N THR A 96 4.56 -3.62 -11.79
CA THR A 96 4.08 -4.30 -10.59
C THR A 96 4.82 -3.80 -9.36
N GLU A 97 4.06 -3.47 -8.32
CA GLU A 97 4.61 -3.09 -7.02
C GLU A 97 3.89 -3.83 -5.89
N VAL A 98 4.63 -4.26 -4.88
CA VAL A 98 4.05 -4.77 -3.63
C VAL A 98 4.29 -3.75 -2.52
N LYS A 99 3.22 -3.30 -1.86
CA LYS A 99 3.28 -2.24 -0.85
C LYS A 99 2.57 -2.65 0.44
N ARG A 100 3.14 -2.27 1.59
CA ARG A 100 2.54 -2.47 2.91
C ARG A 100 1.70 -1.26 3.29
N TYR A 101 0.44 -1.49 3.63
CA TYR A 101 -0.49 -0.50 4.16
C TYR A 101 -0.94 -0.90 5.57
N GLN A 102 -1.66 0.00 6.26
CA GLN A 102 -2.25 -0.31 7.56
C GLN A 102 -3.22 -1.52 7.52
N SER A 103 -3.88 -1.73 6.38
CA SER A 103 -4.84 -2.82 6.20
C SER A 103 -4.23 -4.17 5.81
N GLY A 104 -2.93 -4.20 5.49
CA GLY A 104 -2.26 -5.37 4.92
C GLY A 104 -1.33 -5.00 3.76
N THR A 105 -0.73 -6.02 3.17
CA THR A 105 0.13 -5.94 1.98
C THR A 105 -0.73 -6.05 0.72
N VAL A 106 -0.53 -5.17 -0.25
CA VAL A 106 -1.25 -5.17 -1.53
C VAL A 106 -0.25 -5.24 -2.66
N ALA A 107 -0.44 -6.19 -3.58
CA ALA A 107 0.19 -6.17 -4.89
C ALA A 107 -0.64 -5.29 -5.83
N ILE A 108 0.00 -4.34 -6.49
CA ILE A 108 -0.60 -3.42 -7.46
C ILE A 108 0.02 -3.76 -8.81
N VAL A 109 -0.82 -4.18 -9.75
CA VAL A 109 -0.41 -4.58 -11.10
C VAL A 109 -1.07 -3.63 -12.09
N VAL A 110 -0.28 -2.76 -12.70
CA VAL A 110 -0.73 -1.85 -13.75
C VAL A 110 -0.34 -2.42 -15.11
N LYS A 111 -1.34 -2.69 -15.95
CA LYS A 111 -1.18 -3.22 -17.31
C LYS A 111 -1.37 -2.13 -18.36
#